data_AF-A0A841K1S4-F1
#
_entry.id   AF-A0A841K1S4-F1
#
_cell.length_a   1.000
_cell.length_b   1.000
_cell.length_c   1.000
_cell.angle_alpha   90.00
_cell.angle_beta   90.00
_cell.angle_gamma   90.00
#
_symmetry.space_group_name_H-M   'P 1'
#
loop_
_entity.id
_entity.type
_entity.pdbx_description
1 polymer ?
#
loop_
_entity_poly.entity_id
_entity_poly.type
_entity_poly.pdbx_seq_one_letter_code
_entity_poly.pdbx_strand_id
1 'polypeptide(L)'
;MKNLKIIGLVTLLLLVVFGLRIYFIWRERNAPVAQKPQRVERQLTADDVVLPRKLYIDDLKSAKALIGKTVWVQSGFTLDYYPYVAHHVEFAHPAGVLPSVEPLQIEDILTEKAPANLATRVPLGDKQVFAIFKKRDDNKEFATAIGSIQGDDSKYYCDDIFYYDDPHQMYKHWAADVWQSIDQHQAKAGMSELQAAMSLGMIQQSDSSDIGNRTVHYDAGGKKWAVAFEKDKATNVTAE
;
A
#
# COMPACT_ATOMS: atom_id res chain seq x y z
N MET A 1 -16.00 -61.50 41.78
CA MET A 1 -15.74 -61.84 40.36
C MET A 1 -16.49 -60.98 39.34
N LYS A 2 -17.68 -60.42 39.63
CA LYS A 2 -18.46 -59.61 38.66
C LYS A 2 -17.80 -58.27 38.30
N ASN A 3 -17.17 -57.60 39.27
CA ASN A 3 -16.57 -56.27 39.08
C ASN A 3 -15.27 -56.32 38.26
N LEU A 4 -14.47 -57.39 38.35
CA LEU A 4 -13.26 -57.57 37.53
C LEU A 4 -13.59 -57.74 36.03
N LYS A 5 -14.70 -58.41 35.72
CA LYS A 5 -15.17 -58.59 34.33
C LYS A 5 -15.65 -57.27 33.73
N ILE A 6 -16.31 -56.42 34.52
CA ILE A 6 -16.76 -55.09 34.09
C ILE A 6 -15.56 -54.18 33.85
N ILE A 7 -14.57 -54.17 34.76
CA ILE A 7 -13.34 -53.39 34.59
C ILE A 7 -12.58 -53.85 33.34
N GLY A 8 -12.43 -55.17 33.14
CA GLY A 8 -11.78 -55.72 31.95
C GLY A 8 -12.49 -55.33 30.64
N LEU A 9 -13.82 -55.31 30.64
CA LEU A 9 -14.61 -54.91 29.48
C LEU A 9 -14.46 -53.42 29.15
N VAL A 10 -14.45 -52.56 30.17
CA VAL A 10 -14.25 -51.11 30.01
C VAL A 10 -12.85 -50.80 29.51
N THR A 11 -11.82 -51.47 30.04
CA THR A 11 -10.43 -51.30 29.58
C THR A 11 -10.27 -51.75 28.12
N LEU A 12 -10.88 -52.86 27.72
CA LEU A 12 -10.87 -53.33 26.34
C LEU A 12 -11.51 -52.30 25.41
N LEU A 13 -12.64 -51.72 25.80
CA LEU A 13 -13.37 -50.75 25.01
C LEU A 13 -12.56 -49.45 24.83
N LEU A 14 -11.87 -48.99 25.87
CA LEU A 14 -10.95 -47.86 25.79
C LEU A 14 -9.78 -48.12 24.84
N LEU A 15 -9.18 -49.32 24.89
CA LEU A 15 -8.09 -49.69 23.98
C LEU A 15 -8.54 -49.73 22.52
N VAL A 16 -9.76 -50.21 22.25
CA VAL A 16 -10.33 -50.22 20.90
C VAL A 16 -10.55 -48.79 20.38
N VAL A 17 -11.13 -47.90 21.19
CA VAL A 17 -11.34 -46.50 20.80
C VAL A 17 -10.01 -45.80 20.56
N PHE A 18 -9.00 -46.06 21.40
CA PHE A 18 -7.67 -45.47 21.24
C PHE A 18 -6.96 -45.99 19.99
N GLY A 19 -7.05 -47.29 19.71
CA GLY A 19 -6.51 -47.91 18.51
C GLY A 19 -7.14 -47.38 17.23
N LEU A 20 -8.47 -47.21 17.20
CA LEU A 20 -9.17 -46.60 16.07
C LEU A 20 -8.71 -45.16 15.84
N ARG A 21 -8.52 -44.37 16.90
CA ARG A 21 -8.06 -42.98 16.78
C ARG A 21 -6.63 -42.89 16.22
N ILE A 22 -5.73 -43.76 16.67
CA ILE A 22 -4.37 -43.84 16.13
C ILE A 22 -4.40 -44.23 14.64
N TYR A 23 -5.24 -45.21 14.28
CA TYR A 23 -5.39 -45.63 12.88
C TYR A 23 -5.90 -44.51 11.98
N PHE A 24 -6.91 -43.74 12.41
CA PHE A 24 -7.42 -42.59 11.66
C PHE A 24 -6.35 -41.50 11.49
N ILE A 25 -5.60 -41.17 12.54
CA ILE A 25 -4.49 -40.19 12.45
C ILE A 25 -3.39 -40.69 11.51
N TRP A 26 -3.03 -41.97 11.58
CA TRP A 26 -2.04 -42.56 10.68
C TRP A 26 -2.52 -42.51 9.22
N ARG A 27 -3.80 -42.79 8.98
CA ARG A 27 -4.40 -42.71 7.64
C ARG A 27 -4.44 -41.28 7.11
N GLU A 28 -4.81 -40.29 7.92
CA GLU A 28 -4.81 -38.87 7.52
C GLU A 28 -3.40 -38.35 7.24
N ARG A 29 -2.41 -38.75 8.05
CA ARG A 29 -1.01 -38.34 7.85
C ARG A 29 -0.34 -39.01 6.67
N ASN A 30 -0.78 -40.21 6.29
CA ASN A 30 -0.29 -40.93 5.11
C ASN A 30 -1.20 -40.78 3.89
N ALA A 31 -2.29 -40.02 4.01
CA ALA A 31 -3.02 -39.58 2.83
C ALA A 31 -2.05 -38.73 2.00
N PRO A 32 -1.90 -38.99 0.70
CA PRO A 32 -1.04 -38.18 -0.14
C PRO A 32 -1.50 -36.73 -0.03
N VAL A 33 -0.66 -35.88 0.57
CA VAL A 33 -0.89 -34.45 0.62
C VAL A 33 -1.04 -34.01 -0.83
N ALA A 34 -2.21 -33.49 -1.20
CA ALA A 34 -2.39 -32.86 -2.49
C ALA A 34 -1.28 -31.82 -2.61
N GLN A 35 -0.32 -32.08 -3.51
CA GLN A 35 0.76 -31.15 -3.75
C GLN A 35 0.08 -29.84 -4.12
N LYS A 36 0.33 -28.78 -3.33
CA LYS A 36 -0.11 -27.44 -3.72
C LYS A 36 0.37 -27.24 -5.16
N PRO A 37 -0.49 -26.80 -6.08
CA PRO A 37 -0.10 -26.63 -7.48
C PRO A 37 1.23 -25.90 -7.50
N GLN A 38 2.21 -26.52 -8.17
CA GLN A 38 3.57 -26.02 -8.27
C GLN A 38 3.48 -24.57 -8.72
N ARG A 39 3.99 -23.65 -7.88
CA ARG A 39 3.90 -22.21 -8.12
C ARG A 39 4.48 -21.97 -9.51
N VAL A 40 3.64 -21.57 -10.47
CA VAL A 40 4.12 -21.22 -11.80
C VAL A 40 5.11 -20.08 -11.61
N GLU A 41 6.38 -20.34 -11.90
CA GLU A 41 7.44 -19.37 -11.75
C GLU A 41 7.23 -18.31 -12.84
N ARG A 42 6.56 -17.20 -12.47
CA ARG A 42 6.34 -16.06 -13.35
C ARG A 42 7.71 -15.51 -13.75
N GLN A 43 7.93 -15.31 -15.05
CA GLN A 43 9.13 -14.62 -15.51
C GLN A 43 9.12 -13.20 -14.94
N LEU A 44 10.22 -12.83 -14.28
CA LEU A 44 10.41 -11.47 -13.78
C LEU A 44 10.44 -10.50 -14.97
N THR A 45 9.61 -9.47 -14.90
CA THR A 45 9.57 -8.38 -15.85
C THR A 45 10.61 -7.31 -15.49
N ALA A 46 10.85 -6.36 -16.41
CA ALA A 46 11.68 -5.20 -16.10
C ALA A 46 11.10 -4.36 -14.96
N ASP A 47 9.78 -4.37 -14.76
CA ASP A 47 9.10 -3.68 -13.67
C ASP A 47 9.40 -4.34 -12.32
N ASP A 48 9.45 -5.68 -12.28
CA ASP A 48 9.65 -6.46 -11.05
C ASP A 48 11.05 -6.30 -10.44
N VAL A 49 12.02 -5.84 -11.24
CA VAL A 49 13.41 -5.62 -10.80
C VAL A 49 13.70 -4.17 -10.41
N VAL A 50 12.73 -3.27 -10.58
CA VAL A 50 12.83 -1.90 -10.06
C VAL A 50 12.59 -1.94 -8.56
N LEU A 51 13.63 -1.60 -7.79
CA LEU A 51 13.57 -1.55 -6.34
C LEU A 51 13.70 -0.08 -5.90
N PRO A 52 12.58 0.59 -5.57
CA PRO A 52 12.62 1.95 -5.05
C PRO A 52 13.48 2.00 -3.79
N ARG A 53 14.37 3.00 -3.73
CA ARG A 53 15.21 3.22 -2.56
C ARG A 53 14.34 3.48 -1.33
N LYS A 54 14.77 2.93 -0.20
CA LYS A 54 14.15 3.15 1.11
C LYS A 54 15.12 3.94 1.99
N LEU A 55 14.62 4.90 2.74
CA LEU A 55 15.42 5.68 3.68
C LEU A 55 15.20 5.24 5.13
N TYR A 56 14.19 4.42 5.40
CA TYR A 56 13.87 3.88 6.72
C TYR A 56 13.80 4.98 7.78
N ILE A 57 13.12 6.08 7.42
CA ILE A 57 12.89 7.22 8.32
C ILE A 57 12.02 6.75 9.48
N ASP A 58 12.53 6.86 10.70
CA ASP A 58 11.90 6.36 11.91
C ASP A 58 11.80 7.40 13.03
N ASP A 59 12.44 8.57 12.86
CA ASP A 59 12.43 9.68 13.81
C ASP A 59 12.38 11.06 13.12
N LEU A 60 12.18 12.11 13.91
CA LEU A 60 12.06 13.48 13.36
C LEU A 60 13.38 13.95 12.74
N LYS A 61 14.52 13.45 13.25
CA LYS A 61 15.85 13.85 12.81
C LYS A 61 16.15 13.30 11.41
N SER A 62 15.86 12.03 11.19
CA SER A 62 15.98 11.35 9.90
C SER A 62 14.96 11.89 8.91
N ALA A 63 13.74 12.22 9.35
CA ALA A 63 12.77 12.91 8.51
C ALA A 63 13.34 14.23 7.99
N LYS A 64 13.92 15.06 8.87
CA LYS A 64 14.54 16.35 8.49
C LYS A 64 15.66 16.24 7.46
N ALA A 65 16.22 15.05 7.23
CA ALA A 65 17.16 14.85 6.12
C ALA A 65 16.52 14.93 4.73
N LEU A 66 15.19 15.04 4.64
CA LEU A 66 14.45 15.32 3.41
C LEU A 66 14.42 16.81 3.04
N ILE A 67 14.71 17.70 4.00
CA ILE A 67 14.68 19.15 3.75
C ILE A 67 15.66 19.52 2.63
N GLY A 68 15.18 20.31 1.67
CA GLY A 68 15.91 20.70 0.46
C GLY A 68 15.95 19.64 -0.64
N LYS A 69 15.28 18.49 -0.46
CA LYS A 69 15.19 17.43 -1.47
C LYS A 69 13.83 17.44 -2.15
N THR A 70 13.81 16.95 -3.39
CA THR A 70 12.59 16.57 -4.07
C THR A 70 12.26 15.12 -3.75
N VAL A 71 11.02 14.87 -3.35
CA VAL A 71 10.43 13.54 -3.23
C VAL A 71 9.26 13.44 -4.19
N TRP A 72 8.89 12.23 -4.60
CA TRP A 72 7.75 12.02 -5.50
C TRP A 72 6.69 11.20 -4.79
N VAL A 73 5.42 11.53 -4.98
CA VAL A 73 4.31 10.83 -4.33
C VAL A 73 4.22 9.39 -4.85
N GLN A 74 4.43 8.41 -3.96
CA GLN A 74 4.21 6.98 -4.23
C GLN A 74 2.76 6.59 -3.96
N SER A 75 2.17 7.08 -2.88
CA SER A 75 0.79 6.77 -2.48
C SER A 75 -0.20 7.76 -3.11
N GLY A 76 -0.30 7.74 -4.44
CA GLY A 76 -1.15 8.68 -5.19
C GLY A 76 -2.62 8.68 -4.74
N PHE A 77 -3.19 9.88 -4.63
CA PHE A 77 -4.58 10.15 -4.25
C PHE A 77 -5.00 9.63 -2.88
N THR A 78 -4.04 9.48 -1.97
CA THR A 78 -4.31 9.03 -0.59
C THR A 78 -4.05 10.09 0.47
N LEU A 79 -3.18 11.06 0.18
CA LEU A 79 -2.74 12.06 1.14
C LEU A 79 -3.39 13.41 0.86
N ASP A 80 -4.19 13.88 1.80
CA ASP A 80 -4.66 15.26 1.80
C ASP A 80 -3.49 16.20 2.08
N TYR A 81 -3.48 17.33 1.38
CA TYR A 81 -2.58 18.43 1.67
C TYR A 81 -3.33 19.71 1.95
N TYR A 82 -2.74 20.55 2.79
CA TYR A 82 -3.35 21.73 3.36
C TYR A 82 -2.46 22.95 3.06
N PRO A 83 -3.03 24.15 2.91
CA PRO A 83 -2.23 25.37 2.88
C PRO A 83 -1.35 25.48 4.13
N TYR A 84 -0.11 25.92 3.97
CA TYR A 84 0.78 26.28 5.05
C TYR A 84 0.97 27.80 5.06
N VAL A 85 0.37 28.48 6.03
CA VAL A 85 0.31 29.94 6.09
C VAL A 85 0.65 30.41 7.49
N ALA A 86 1.43 31.49 7.60
CA ALA A 86 1.85 32.06 8.89
C ALA A 86 2.48 31.02 9.85
N HIS A 87 3.23 30.06 9.29
CA HIS A 87 3.86 28.95 9.99
C HIS A 87 2.92 27.89 10.60
N HIS A 88 1.67 27.81 10.13
CA HIS A 88 0.67 26.85 10.60
C HIS A 88 -0.01 26.11 9.45
N VAL A 89 -0.41 24.87 9.73
CA VAL A 89 -1.23 24.07 8.80
C VAL A 89 -2.70 24.48 8.90
N GLU A 90 -3.28 24.89 7.76
CA GLU A 90 -4.70 25.31 7.71
C GLU A 90 -5.64 24.11 7.50
N PHE A 91 -6.02 23.46 8.60
CA PHE A 91 -6.85 22.24 8.57
C PHE A 91 -8.31 22.44 8.11
N ALA A 92 -8.83 23.67 8.17
CA ALA A 92 -10.23 23.94 7.87
C ALA A 92 -10.57 23.73 6.38
N HIS A 93 -9.59 23.93 5.51
CA HIS A 93 -9.76 23.89 4.06
C HIS A 93 -8.63 23.09 3.42
N PRO A 94 -8.80 21.77 3.21
CA PRO A 94 -7.83 20.99 2.44
C PRO A 94 -7.68 21.61 1.05
N ALA A 95 -6.44 21.76 0.59
CA ALA A 95 -6.13 22.28 -0.74
C ALA A 95 -6.33 21.21 -1.82
N GLY A 96 -6.31 19.93 -1.44
CA GLY A 96 -6.62 18.81 -2.31
C GLY A 96 -6.01 17.51 -1.81
N VAL A 97 -5.97 16.51 -2.69
CA VAL A 97 -5.29 15.23 -2.47
C VAL A 97 -4.10 15.15 -3.42
N LEU A 98 -2.95 14.71 -2.91
CA LEU A 98 -1.71 14.62 -3.67
C LEU A 98 -1.81 13.57 -4.79
N PRO A 99 -1.63 13.95 -6.06
CA PRO A 99 -1.60 12.99 -7.16
C PRO A 99 -0.37 12.09 -7.11
N SER A 100 -0.47 10.93 -7.77
CA SER A 100 0.67 10.03 -7.94
C SER A 100 1.79 10.67 -8.75
N VAL A 101 3.04 10.37 -8.42
CA VAL A 101 4.27 10.86 -9.11
C VAL A 101 4.44 12.39 -9.07
N GLU A 102 3.57 13.11 -8.35
CA GLU A 102 3.72 14.55 -8.15
C GLU A 102 5.03 14.84 -7.39
N PRO A 103 5.91 15.70 -7.91
CA PRO A 103 7.15 16.10 -7.24
C PRO A 103 6.86 17.13 -6.15
N LEU A 104 7.40 16.89 -4.97
CA LEU A 104 7.29 17.77 -3.82
C LEU A 104 8.69 18.20 -3.41
N GLN A 105 8.95 19.50 -3.48
CA GLN A 105 10.17 20.08 -2.93
C GLN A 105 9.96 20.31 -1.44
N ILE A 106 10.66 19.55 -0.59
CA ILE A 106 10.50 19.65 0.87
C ILE A 106 11.26 20.86 1.40
N GLU A 107 10.55 21.79 2.02
CA GLU A 107 11.09 23.04 2.57
C GLU A 107 11.37 22.93 4.07
N ASP A 108 10.51 22.23 4.81
CA ASP A 108 10.67 22.02 6.25
C ASP A 108 9.91 20.76 6.72
N ILE A 109 10.20 20.31 7.93
CA ILE A 109 9.45 19.26 8.62
C ILE A 109 9.20 19.67 10.06
N LEU A 110 7.91 19.69 10.42
CA LEU A 110 7.45 20.13 11.73
C LEU A 110 6.48 19.14 12.36
N THR A 111 6.17 19.37 13.63
CA THR A 111 5.14 18.63 14.35
C THR A 111 4.07 19.59 14.81
N GLU A 112 2.81 19.27 14.53
CA GLU A 112 1.67 20.10 14.90
C GLU A 112 0.51 19.21 15.36
N LYS A 113 -0.30 19.74 16.28
CA LYS A 113 -1.49 19.06 16.74
C LYS A 113 -2.62 19.27 15.73
N ALA A 114 -3.00 18.20 15.05
CA ALA A 114 -4.16 18.22 14.17
C ALA A 114 -5.49 18.19 14.96
N PRO A 115 -6.60 18.71 14.39
CA PRO A 115 -7.93 18.59 14.99
C PRO A 115 -8.32 17.13 15.19
N ALA A 116 -8.96 16.83 16.33
CA ALA A 116 -9.31 15.45 16.71
C ALA A 116 -10.29 14.75 15.75
N ASN A 117 -11.05 15.53 14.98
CA ASN A 117 -12.04 15.06 14.00
C ASN A 117 -11.51 15.10 12.55
N LEU A 118 -10.23 15.38 12.34
CA LEU A 118 -9.65 15.37 11.01
C LEU A 118 -9.61 13.94 10.48
N ALA A 119 -10.34 13.68 9.40
CA ALA A 119 -10.25 12.41 8.68
C ALA A 119 -8.97 12.41 7.86
N THR A 120 -8.01 11.56 8.25
CA THR A 120 -6.72 11.44 7.58
C THR A 120 -6.25 9.99 7.59
N ARG A 121 -5.47 9.61 6.58
CA ARG A 121 -4.89 8.27 6.49
C ARG A 121 -3.70 8.06 7.40
N VAL A 122 -2.99 9.13 7.75
CA VAL A 122 -1.93 9.10 8.75
C VAL A 122 -2.59 9.24 10.12
N PRO A 123 -2.35 8.35 11.10
CA PRO A 123 -2.93 8.47 12.43
C PRO A 123 -2.69 9.86 13.04
N LEU A 124 -3.65 10.36 13.84
CA LEU A 124 -3.54 11.68 14.46
C LEU A 124 -2.50 11.71 15.58
N GLY A 125 -2.50 10.68 16.45
CA GLY A 125 -1.70 10.65 17.68
C GLY A 125 -1.98 11.85 18.59
N ASP A 126 -1.01 12.18 19.44
CA ASP A 126 -0.97 13.44 20.19
C ASP A 126 -0.57 14.62 19.28
N LYS A 127 0.30 14.35 18.30
CA LYS A 127 0.75 15.26 17.26
C LYS A 127 0.98 14.49 15.96
N GLN A 128 0.83 15.18 14.84
CA GLN A 128 1.26 14.68 13.54
C GLN A 128 2.57 15.33 13.12
N VAL A 129 3.35 14.61 12.33
CA VAL A 129 4.52 15.13 11.64
C VAL A 129 4.09 15.52 10.24
N PHE A 130 4.39 16.75 9.84
CA PHE A 130 4.08 17.28 8.52
C PHE A 130 5.36 17.55 7.74
N ALA A 131 5.36 17.15 6.46
CA ALA A 131 6.29 17.70 5.48
C ALA A 131 5.70 18.98 4.90
N ILE A 132 6.44 20.07 5.00
CA ILE A 132 6.14 21.32 4.33
C ILE A 132 6.81 21.29 2.96
N PHE A 133 6.05 21.58 1.91
CA PHE A 133 6.54 21.44 0.55
C PHE A 133 5.99 22.50 -0.38
N LYS A 134 6.68 22.67 -1.50
CA LYS A 134 6.20 23.38 -2.69
C LYS A 134 5.96 22.37 -3.81
N LYS A 135 4.89 22.60 -4.57
CA LYS A 135 4.64 21.88 -5.82
C LYS A 135 5.50 22.47 -6.93
N ARG A 136 5.69 21.72 -8.01
CA ARG A 136 6.32 22.26 -9.22
C ARG A 136 5.51 23.47 -9.70
N ASP A 137 6.22 24.57 -9.97
CA ASP A 137 5.66 25.84 -10.45
C ASP A 137 4.67 26.55 -9.51
N ASP A 138 4.59 26.15 -8.22
CA ASP A 138 3.86 26.89 -7.19
C ASP A 138 4.81 27.47 -6.15
N ASN A 139 4.62 28.75 -5.83
CA ASN A 139 5.38 29.43 -4.77
C ASN A 139 4.73 29.31 -3.39
N LYS A 140 3.50 28.79 -3.32
CA LYS A 140 2.80 28.54 -2.07
C LYS A 140 3.34 27.30 -1.37
N GLU A 141 3.37 27.38 -0.06
CA GLU A 141 3.73 26.25 0.79
C GLU A 141 2.49 25.49 1.21
N PHE A 142 2.63 24.17 1.22
CA PHE A 142 1.61 23.24 1.62
C PHE A 142 2.18 22.26 2.63
N ALA A 143 1.29 21.61 3.38
CA ALA A 143 1.66 20.60 4.35
C ALA A 143 0.89 19.30 4.07
N THR A 144 1.59 18.18 4.15
CA THR A 144 1.00 16.83 4.16
C THR A 144 1.51 16.04 5.35
N ALA A 145 0.66 15.23 5.95
CA ALA A 145 1.06 14.36 7.05
C ALA A 145 1.98 13.24 6.55
N ILE A 146 3.07 13.01 7.28
CA ILE A 146 4.06 11.96 6.97
C ILE A 146 4.31 11.01 8.14
N GLY A 147 3.74 11.32 9.31
CA GLY A 147 3.92 10.55 10.53
C GLY A 147 3.06 11.03 11.68
N SER A 148 3.13 10.32 12.79
CA SER A 148 2.37 10.58 14.01
C SER A 148 3.21 10.29 15.26
N ILE A 149 2.98 11.05 16.31
CA ILE A 149 3.62 10.89 17.62
C ILE A 149 2.53 10.63 18.66
N GLN A 150 2.69 9.59 19.47
CA GLN A 150 1.80 9.21 20.56
C GLN A 150 2.65 8.89 21.79
N GLY A 151 2.63 9.77 22.80
CA GLY A 151 3.56 9.69 23.92
C GLY A 151 5.02 9.71 23.44
N ASP A 152 5.77 8.68 23.81
CA ASP A 152 7.18 8.49 23.41
C ASP A 152 7.33 7.72 22.09
N ASP A 153 6.23 7.17 21.55
CA ASP A 153 6.25 6.42 20.29
C ASP A 153 6.03 7.35 19.10
N SER A 154 6.84 7.17 18.06
CA SER A 154 6.66 7.84 16.78
C SER A 154 6.60 6.84 15.63
N LYS A 155 5.73 7.12 14.66
CA LYS A 155 5.62 6.35 13.41
C LYS A 155 5.73 7.28 12.23
N TYR A 156 6.52 6.88 11.24
CA TYR A 156 6.74 7.60 10.00
C TYR A 156 6.42 6.68 8.84
N TYR A 157 5.77 7.25 7.83
CA TYR A 157 5.26 6.53 6.66
C TYR A 157 5.96 6.98 5.37
N CYS A 158 7.07 7.73 5.49
CA CYS A 158 7.79 8.34 4.37
C CYS A 158 8.10 7.33 3.25
N ASP A 159 8.56 6.14 3.62
CA ASP A 159 8.91 5.07 2.67
C ASP A 159 7.70 4.45 1.96
N ASP A 160 6.50 4.57 2.51
CA ASP A 160 5.26 4.08 1.89
C ASP A 160 4.58 5.14 1.01
N ILE A 161 4.82 6.41 1.34
CA ILE A 161 4.16 7.55 0.69
C ILE A 161 5.04 8.27 -0.35
N PHE A 162 6.37 8.12 -0.28
CA PHE A 162 7.30 8.80 -1.17
C PHE A 162 8.29 7.85 -1.85
N TYR A 163 8.54 8.15 -3.12
CA TYR A 163 9.79 7.80 -3.79
C TYR A 163 10.84 8.89 -3.54
N TYR A 164 12.10 8.48 -3.39
CA TYR A 164 13.23 9.40 -3.20
C TYR A 164 14.09 9.59 -4.45
N ASP A 165 13.77 8.85 -5.51
CA ASP A 165 14.38 8.95 -6.83
C ASP A 165 13.25 9.13 -7.85
N ASP A 166 13.52 9.82 -8.96
CA ASP A 166 12.50 10.16 -9.96
C ASP A 166 11.92 8.89 -10.59
N PRO A 167 10.60 8.63 -10.47
CA PRO A 167 9.96 7.48 -11.09
C PRO A 167 10.22 7.39 -12.60
N HIS A 168 10.34 8.51 -13.29
CA HIS A 168 10.68 8.55 -14.73
C HIS A 168 12.03 7.91 -15.03
N GLN A 169 12.99 8.04 -14.11
CA GLN A 169 14.31 7.43 -14.25
C GLN A 169 14.31 5.98 -13.78
N MET A 170 13.55 5.66 -12.74
CA MET A 170 13.41 4.29 -12.23
C MET A 170 12.77 3.35 -13.26
N TYR A 171 11.72 3.81 -13.96
CA TYR A 171 11.05 3.08 -15.03
C TYR A 171 11.33 3.66 -16.42
N LYS A 172 12.59 4.02 -16.69
CA LYS A 172 13.03 4.58 -17.99
C LYS A 172 12.76 3.69 -19.21
N HIS A 173 12.45 2.41 -19.00
CA HIS A 173 12.08 1.46 -20.04
C HIS A 173 10.60 1.57 -20.46
N TRP A 174 9.78 2.31 -19.72
CA TRP A 174 8.42 2.62 -20.15
C TRP A 174 8.43 3.64 -21.29
N ALA A 175 7.49 3.47 -22.21
CA ALA A 175 7.36 4.34 -23.37
C ALA A 175 6.89 5.75 -22.95
N ALA A 176 7.28 6.76 -23.73
CA ALA A 176 6.99 8.16 -23.42
C ALA A 176 5.47 8.45 -23.36
N ASP A 177 4.68 7.77 -24.18
CA ASP A 177 3.23 7.90 -24.20
C ASP A 177 2.58 7.31 -22.94
N VAL A 178 3.20 6.31 -22.29
CA VAL A 178 2.75 5.78 -20.99
C VAL A 178 3.01 6.81 -19.90
N TRP A 179 4.21 7.39 -19.87
CA TRP A 179 4.56 8.46 -18.92
C TRP A 179 3.66 9.68 -19.06
N GLN A 180 3.40 10.11 -20.30
CA GLN A 180 2.47 11.21 -20.57
C GLN A 180 1.07 10.96 -19.96
N SER A 181 0.56 9.73 -20.02
CA SER A 181 -0.73 9.39 -19.41
C SER A 181 -0.66 9.36 -17.87
N ILE A 182 0.44 8.87 -17.29
CA ILE A 182 0.68 8.90 -15.84
C ILE A 182 0.70 10.35 -15.32
N ASP A 183 1.45 11.22 -15.99
CA ASP A 183 1.57 12.65 -15.65
C ASP A 183 0.23 13.39 -15.78
N GLN A 184 -0.66 12.92 -16.65
CA GLN A 184 -2.02 13.43 -16.82
C GLN A 184 -3.02 12.76 -15.86
N HIS A 185 -2.56 11.82 -15.04
CA HIS A 185 -3.36 11.01 -14.11
C HIS A 185 -4.50 10.27 -14.82
N GLN A 186 -4.18 9.63 -15.95
CA GLN A 186 -5.11 8.90 -16.78
C GLN A 186 -4.61 7.49 -17.05
N ALA A 187 -5.50 6.51 -16.94
CA ALA A 187 -5.25 5.17 -17.45
C ALA A 187 -5.65 5.09 -18.92
N LYS A 188 -5.00 4.19 -19.66
CA LYS A 188 -5.35 3.86 -21.06
C LYS A 188 -5.18 2.38 -21.34
N ALA A 189 -5.82 1.91 -22.40
CA ALA A 189 -5.66 0.55 -22.88
C ALA A 189 -4.18 0.22 -23.16
N GLY A 190 -3.77 -1.00 -22.84
CA GLY A 190 -2.40 -1.50 -22.98
C GLY A 190 -1.45 -1.19 -21.81
N MET A 191 -1.85 -0.35 -20.85
CA MET A 191 -1.09 -0.16 -19.61
C MET A 191 -1.05 -1.44 -18.77
N SER A 192 0.05 -1.71 -18.08
CA SER A 192 0.09 -2.73 -17.02
C SER A 192 -0.68 -2.30 -15.78
N GLU A 193 -0.98 -3.24 -14.89
CA GLU A 193 -1.65 -2.91 -13.62
C GLU A 193 -0.82 -1.93 -12.78
N LEU A 194 0.53 -2.07 -12.82
CA LEU A 194 1.45 -1.13 -12.19
C LEU A 194 1.38 0.28 -12.81
N GLN A 195 1.37 0.39 -14.15
CA GLN A 195 1.26 1.68 -14.85
C GLN A 195 -0.07 2.37 -14.57
N ALA A 196 -1.16 1.61 -14.53
CA ALA A 196 -2.48 2.12 -14.17
C ALA A 196 -2.53 2.59 -12.71
N ALA A 197 -1.96 1.81 -11.77
CA ALA A 197 -1.83 2.22 -10.37
C ALA A 197 -0.95 3.47 -10.21
N MET A 198 0.13 3.59 -10.98
CA MET A 198 0.95 4.79 -10.97
C MET A 198 0.22 6.01 -11.55
N SER A 199 -0.74 5.82 -12.45
CA SER A 199 -1.56 6.90 -13.02
C SER A 199 -2.70 7.31 -12.09
N LEU A 200 -3.39 6.33 -11.50
CA LEU A 200 -4.67 6.49 -10.79
C LEU A 200 -4.55 6.39 -9.27
N GLY A 201 -3.35 6.09 -8.75
CA GLY A 201 -3.08 5.96 -7.33
C GLY A 201 -3.44 4.59 -6.76
N MET A 202 -3.79 4.59 -5.48
CA MET A 202 -3.97 3.35 -4.72
C MET A 202 -5.25 2.60 -5.12
N ILE A 203 -5.11 1.27 -5.27
CA ILE A 203 -6.21 0.34 -5.51
C ILE A 203 -7.21 0.41 -4.34
N GLN A 204 -8.48 0.68 -4.64
CA GLN A 204 -9.56 0.69 -3.64
C GLN A 204 -10.19 -0.70 -3.51
N GLN A 205 -10.47 -1.34 -4.64
CA GLN A 205 -11.11 -2.64 -4.69
C GLN A 205 -10.65 -3.40 -5.94
N SER A 206 -10.72 -4.73 -5.86
CA SER A 206 -10.56 -5.63 -7.01
C SER A 206 -11.58 -6.76 -6.93
N ASP A 207 -12.01 -7.27 -8.08
CA ASP A 207 -12.89 -8.43 -8.18
C ASP A 207 -12.19 -9.78 -7.91
N SER A 208 -10.85 -9.81 -8.01
CA SER A 208 -10.02 -11.00 -7.88
C SER A 208 -8.64 -10.70 -7.28
N SER A 209 -7.98 -11.73 -6.74
CA SER A 209 -6.57 -11.66 -6.31
C SER A 209 -5.57 -12.02 -7.44
N ASP A 210 -6.05 -12.36 -8.63
CA ASP A 210 -5.23 -12.67 -9.80
C ASP A 210 -4.70 -11.37 -10.45
N ILE A 211 -3.58 -10.86 -9.94
CA ILE A 211 -2.95 -9.62 -10.40
C ILE A 211 -2.64 -9.71 -11.90
N GLY A 212 -3.07 -8.70 -12.65
CA GLY A 212 -2.97 -8.64 -14.11
C GLY A 212 -4.06 -9.40 -14.86
N ASN A 213 -4.97 -10.12 -14.18
CA ASN A 213 -6.14 -10.77 -14.77
C ASN A 213 -7.39 -10.51 -13.92
N ARG A 214 -7.73 -9.23 -13.77
CA ARG A 214 -8.78 -8.78 -12.86
C ARG A 214 -9.29 -7.40 -13.23
N THR A 215 -10.42 -7.01 -12.66
CA THR A 215 -10.89 -5.62 -12.69
C THR A 215 -10.48 -4.93 -11.39
N VAL A 216 -9.85 -3.77 -11.53
CA VAL A 216 -9.40 -2.94 -10.42
C VAL A 216 -10.14 -1.61 -10.43
N HIS A 217 -10.64 -1.22 -9.27
CA HIS A 217 -11.31 0.06 -9.05
C HIS A 217 -10.39 1.03 -8.32
N TYR A 218 -10.32 2.25 -8.85
CA TYR A 218 -9.49 3.34 -8.33
C TYR A 218 -10.35 4.56 -8.00
N ASP A 219 -9.86 5.36 -7.07
CA ASP A 219 -10.36 6.70 -6.79
C ASP A 219 -9.21 7.69 -6.93
N ALA A 220 -9.20 8.40 -8.07
CA ALA A 220 -8.18 9.38 -8.42
C ALA A 220 -8.66 10.78 -8.04
N GLY A 221 -8.73 11.06 -6.74
CA GLY A 221 -9.11 12.38 -6.22
C GLY A 221 -10.59 12.72 -6.43
N GLY A 222 -11.47 11.76 -6.16
CA GLY A 222 -12.92 11.83 -6.32
C GLY A 222 -13.43 11.33 -7.67
N LYS A 223 -12.52 11.09 -8.64
CA LYS A 223 -12.87 10.47 -9.93
C LYS A 223 -12.68 8.97 -9.85
N LYS A 224 -13.76 8.23 -10.03
CA LYS A 224 -13.74 6.76 -9.97
C LYS A 224 -13.41 6.16 -11.33
N TRP A 225 -12.63 5.09 -11.30
CA TRP A 225 -12.23 4.36 -12.49
C TRP A 225 -12.35 2.86 -12.27
N ALA A 226 -12.77 2.14 -13.30
CA ALA A 226 -12.66 0.70 -13.40
C ALA A 226 -11.71 0.34 -14.56
N VAL A 227 -10.69 -0.47 -14.27
CA VAL A 227 -9.72 -0.95 -15.27
C VAL A 227 -9.70 -2.47 -15.26
N ALA A 228 -10.06 -3.07 -16.39
CA ALA A 228 -10.00 -4.52 -16.59
C ALA A 228 -8.66 -4.91 -17.20
N PHE A 229 -7.98 -5.89 -16.61
CA PHE A 229 -6.70 -6.40 -17.05
C PHE A 229 -6.81 -7.84 -17.54
N GLU A 230 -6.13 -8.13 -18.64
CA GLU A 230 -5.83 -9.48 -19.10
C GLU A 230 -4.35 -9.56 -19.45
N LYS A 231 -3.65 -10.57 -18.93
CA LYS A 231 -2.20 -10.76 -19.10
C LYS A 231 -1.39 -9.51 -18.76
N ASP A 232 -1.80 -8.83 -17.69
CA ASP A 232 -1.19 -7.60 -17.19
C ASP A 232 -1.23 -6.45 -18.21
N LYS A 233 -2.33 -6.39 -18.96
CA LYS A 233 -2.63 -5.32 -19.91
C LYS A 233 -4.07 -4.87 -19.78
N ALA A 234 -4.27 -3.57 -19.62
CA ALA A 234 -5.57 -2.94 -19.56
C ALA A 234 -6.30 -3.17 -20.89
N THR A 235 -7.37 -3.96 -20.87
CA THR A 235 -8.22 -4.22 -22.04
C THR A 235 -9.39 -3.26 -22.09
N ASN A 236 -9.87 -2.79 -20.93
CA ASN A 236 -10.91 -1.78 -20.83
C ASN A 236 -10.60 -0.79 -19.70
N VAL A 237 -10.84 0.50 -19.95
CA VAL A 237 -10.67 1.59 -18.98
C VAL A 237 -11.94 2.43 -19.02
N THR A 238 -12.66 2.49 -17.89
CA THR A 238 -13.93 3.20 -17.78
C THR A 238 -13.87 4.18 -16.61
N ALA A 239 -14.24 5.44 -16.83
CA ALA A 239 -14.53 6.39 -15.76
C ALA A 239 -15.98 6.19 -15.29
N GLU A 240 -16.20 6.12 -13.98
CA GLU A 240 -17.51 5.90 -13.35
C GLU A 240 -18.21 7.21 -12.95
#